data_AF-A0A929WEZ3-F1
#
_entry.id   AF-A0A929WEZ3-F1
#
_cell.length_a   1.000
_cell.length_b   1.000
_cell.length_c   1.000
_cell.angle_alpha   90.00
_cell.angle_beta   90.00
_cell.angle_gamma   90.00
#
_symmetry.space_group_name_H-M   'P 1'
#
loop_
_entity.id
_entity.type
_entity.pdbx_description
1 polymer ?
#
loop_
_entity_poly.entity_id
_entity_poly.type
_entity_poly.pdbx_seq_one_letter_code
_entity_poly.pdbx_strand_id
1 'polypeptide(L)' 'HAGLECGLFSEKYPHLDMVSFGPTLRGVHSPDERLLIPTVQMVWDHLLDVLKNVPEK' A
#
# COMPACT_ATOMS: atom_id res chain seq x y z
N HIS A 1 -14.44 -6.17 1.82
CA HIS A 1 -13.77 -7.34 1.24
C HIS A 1 -13.62 -7.07 -0.25
N ALA A 2 -12.40 -6.85 -0.71
CA ALA A 2 -12.07 -6.48 -2.09
C ALA A 2 -10.81 -7.24 -2.52
N GLY A 3 -10.60 -7.39 -3.83
CA GLY A 3 -9.40 -8.03 -4.36
C GLY A 3 -8.20 -7.07 -4.34
N LEU A 4 -7.03 -7.61 -4.01
CA LEU A 4 -5.73 -6.97 -4.20
C LEU A 4 -4.85 -7.91 -5.02
N GLU A 5 -3.96 -7.32 -5.81
CA GLU A 5 -2.98 -8.05 -6.64
C GLU A 5 -2.01 -8.87 -5.79
N CYS A 6 -1.82 -8.52 -4.51
CA CYS A 6 -1.07 -9.33 -3.54
C CYS A 6 -1.56 -10.78 -3.46
N GLY A 7 -2.86 -11.03 -3.66
CA GLY A 7 -3.40 -12.39 -3.74
C GLY A 7 -2.78 -13.18 -4.89
N LEU A 8 -2.84 -12.62 -6.10
CA LEU A 8 -2.23 -13.22 -7.31
C LEU A 8 -0.72 -13.36 -7.18
N PHE A 9 -0.03 -12.41 -6.53
CA PHE A 9 1.40 -12.52 -6.30
C PHE A 9 1.74 -13.64 -5.32
N SER A 10 0.93 -13.86 -4.30
CA SER A 10 1.18 -14.93 -3.32
C SER A 10 1.03 -16.32 -3.94
N GLU A 11 0.09 -16.48 -4.89
CA GLU A 11 -0.06 -17.73 -5.66
C GLU A 11 1.17 -18.02 -6.51
N LYS A 12 1.75 -16.99 -7.15
CA LYS A 12 2.91 -17.15 -8.03
C LYS A 12 4.24 -17.22 -7.26
N TYR A 13 4.34 -16.51 -6.14
CA TYR A 13 5.54 -16.37 -5.33
C TYR A 13 5.21 -16.67 -3.86
N PRO A 14 5.07 -17.95 -3.48
CA PRO A 14 4.57 -18.36 -2.15
C PRO A 14 5.51 -18.01 -0.99
N HIS A 15 6.75 -17.63 -1.29
CA HIS A 15 7.75 -17.21 -0.30
C HIS A 15 7.98 -15.70 -0.24
N LEU A 16 7.26 -14.92 -1.07
CA LEU A 16 7.36 -13.47 -1.07
C LEU A 16 6.55 -12.92 0.11
N ASP A 17 7.25 -12.29 1.06
CA ASP A 17 6.60 -11.52 2.12
C ASP A 17 6.11 -10.18 1.55
N MET A 18 4.87 -9.80 1.87
CA MET A 18 4.18 -8.67 1.23
C MET A 18 3.27 -7.94 2.20
N VAL A 19 3.26 -6.63 2.06
CA VAL A 19 2.31 -5.73 2.70
C VAL A 19 1.77 -4.74 1.67
N SER A 20 0.50 -4.36 1.79
CA SER A 20 -0.12 -3.30 0.98
C SER A 20 -0.62 -2.21 1.92
N PHE A 21 -0.20 -0.97 1.66
CA PHE A 21 -0.59 0.22 2.42
C PHE A 21 -0.66 1.42 1.48
N GLY A 22 -1.41 2.45 1.86
CA GLY A 22 -1.61 3.64 1.03
C GLY A 22 -2.38 4.73 1.75
N PRO A 23 -2.56 5.90 1.12
CA PRO A 23 -3.21 7.04 1.75
C PRO A 23 -4.71 6.78 1.93
N THR A 24 -5.38 7.65 2.69
CA THR A 24 -6.83 7.52 2.88
C THR A 24 -7.57 8.05 1.67
N LEU A 25 -8.24 7.15 0.94
CA LEU A 25 -9.17 7.48 -0.14
C LEU A 25 -10.63 7.25 0.29
N ARG A 26 -11.54 7.96 -0.37
CA ARG A 26 -13.01 7.83 -0.23
C ARG A 26 -13.67 7.96 -1.59
N GLY A 27 -14.74 7.19 -1.82
CA GLY A 27 -15.49 7.23 -3.08
C GLY A 27 -14.71 6.65 -4.27
N VAL A 28 -13.72 5.79 -4.03
CA VAL A 28 -12.91 5.18 -5.11
C VAL A 28 -13.82 4.50 -6.12
N HIS A 29 -13.54 4.70 -7.41
CA HIS A 29 -14.35 4.25 -8.55
C HIS A 29 -15.68 4.99 -8.77
N SER A 30 -15.84 6.18 -8.20
CA SER A 30 -16.97 7.08 -8.53
C SER A 30 -16.48 8.49 -8.88
N PRO A 31 -17.34 9.35 -9.47
CA PRO A 31 -17.00 10.77 -9.67
C PRO A 31 -16.71 11.53 -8.37
N ASP A 32 -17.07 10.97 -7.20
CA ASP A 32 -16.79 11.55 -5.88
C ASP A 32 -15.43 11.12 -5.30
N GLU A 33 -14.63 10.39 -6.08
CA GLU A 33 -13.32 9.91 -5.67
C GLU A 33 -12.43 11.05 -5.21
N ARG A 34 -11.90 10.90 -4.00
CA ARG A 34 -11.04 11.91 -3.36
C ARG A 34 -10.09 11.27 -2.37
N LEU A 35 -9.00 11.98 -2.11
CA LEU A 35 -7.97 11.60 -1.16
C LEU A 35 -7.82 12.64 -0.05
N LEU A 36 -7.50 12.19 1.16
CA LEU A 36 -7.21 13.06 2.29
C LEU A 36 -5.74 13.50 2.23
N ILE A 37 -5.49 14.74 1.78
CA ILE A 37 -4.14 15.27 1.50
C ILE A 37 -3.13 15.03 2.63
N PRO A 38 -3.43 15.28 3.92
CA PRO A 38 -2.47 15.02 5.01
C PRO A 38 -1.96 13.58 5.08
N THR A 39 -2.74 12.59 4.64
CA THR A 39 -2.35 11.17 4.70
C THR A 39 -1.37 10.77 3.61
N VAL A 40 -1.20 11.59 2.56
CA VAL A 40 -0.18 11.37 1.53
C VAL A 40 1.21 11.55 2.13
N GLN A 41 1.41 12.62 2.90
CA GLN A 41 2.70 12.87 3.58
C GLN A 41 3.03 11.75 4.55
N MET A 42 2.04 11.29 5.34
CA MET A 42 2.24 10.17 6.28
C MET A 42 2.72 8.90 5.57
N VAL A 43 2.13 8.56 4.43
CA VAL A 43 2.52 7.37 3.65
C VAL A 43 3.89 7.55 3.03
N TRP A 44 4.21 8.75 2.55
CA TRP A 44 5.53 9.06 2.00
C TRP A 44 6.63 8.91 3.05
N ASP A 45 6.44 9.49 4.23
CA ASP A 45 7.39 9.39 5.33
C ASP A 45 7.56 7.93 5.77
N HIS A 46 6.45 7.19 5.91
CA HIS A 46 6.49 5.78 6.28
C HIS A 46 7.18 4.91 5.22
N LEU A 47 6.94 5.16 3.93
CA LEU A 47 7.60 4.45 2.83
C LEU A 47 9.12 4.65 2.91
N LEU A 48 9.58 5.89 3.08
CA LEU A 48 11.00 6.20 3.22
C LEU A 48 11.61 5.52 4.45
N ASP A 49 10.90 5.51 5.57
CA ASP A 49 11.37 4.86 6.79
C ASP A 49 11.46 3.34 6.64
N VAL A 50 10.48 2.69 6.01
CA VAL A 50 10.54 1.26 5.68
C VAL A 50 11.76 0.97 4.81
N LEU A 51 11.98 1.74 3.74
CA LEU A 51 13.10 1.54 2.82
C LEU A 51 14.47 1.70 3.49
N LYS A 52 14.61 2.66 4.42
CA LYS A 52 15.85 2.86 5.17
C LYS A 52 16.14 1.74 6.18
N ASN A 53 15.10 1.08 6.69
CA ASN A 53 15.19 0.10 7.77
C ASN A 53 14.93 -1.34 7.29
N VAL A 54 14.97 -1.61 5.98
CA VAL A 54 14.93 -2.98 5.46
C VAL A 54 16.15 -3.73 6.02
N PRO A 55 15.96 -4.89 6.68
CA PRO A 55 17.07 -5.66 7.24
C PRO A 55 18.01 -6.16 6.14
N GLU A 56 19.28 -6.29 6.48
CA GLU A 56 20.24 -7.03 5.65
C GLU A 56 19.84 -8.51 5.58
N LYS A 57 20.21 -9.17 4.47
CA LYS A 57 19.91 -10.58 4.24
C LYS A 57 20.72 -11.52 5.12
#